data_AF-A0A7S4SPG2-F1
#
_entry.id   AF-A0A7S4SPG2-F1
#
_cell.length_a   1.000
_cell.length_b   1.000
_cell.length_c   1.000
_cell.angle_alpha   90.00
_cell.angle_beta   90.00
_cell.angle_gamma   90.00
#
_symmetry.space_group_name_H-M   'P 1'
#
loop_
_entity.id
_entity.type
_entity.pdbx_description
1 polymer ?
#
loop_
_entity_poly.entity_id
_entity_poly.type
_entity_poly.pdbx_seq_one_letter_code
_entity_poly.pdbx_strand_id
1 'polypeptide(L)'
;MNALMARHFGLGWMVTTDHGGPNHSQVNLETAYPELLQSRSVVPDVIQFYGMEFDTPGADHSSLIIPHTHDEAERLFSIESRFAKREPWPANMDWDTEPRMLEALRFMREFPAKPIVIANHPSRPASGEREYGADDPAELRAWNNTAPEVAVGMAGAPGHQAGTLNPDGSLDPDGARGGYGRHPTMGGFDQMTAIVG
;
A
#
# COMPACT_ATOMS: atom_id res chain seq x y z
N MET A 1 -7.77 19.23 -3.60
CA MET A 1 -7.66 17.93 -4.32
C MET A 1 -6.21 17.61 -4.53
N ASN A 2 -5.77 16.40 -4.15
CA ASN A 2 -4.39 15.97 -4.27
C ASN A 2 -3.87 16.00 -5.73
N ALA A 3 -4.74 15.69 -6.70
CA ALA A 3 -4.38 15.75 -8.13
C ALA A 3 -3.98 17.17 -8.62
N LEU A 4 -4.55 18.24 -8.04
CA LEU A 4 -4.12 19.61 -8.37
C LEU A 4 -2.69 19.88 -7.90
N MET A 5 -2.32 19.36 -6.73
CA MET A 5 -0.95 19.46 -6.21
C MET A 5 0.00 18.57 -7.02
N ALA A 6 -0.42 17.37 -7.39
CA ALA A 6 0.33 16.49 -8.27
C ALA A 6 0.68 17.20 -9.59
N ARG A 7 -0.32 17.84 -10.23
CA ARG A 7 -0.10 18.67 -11.43
C ARG A 7 0.85 19.84 -11.16
N HIS A 8 0.64 20.56 -10.05
CA HIS A 8 1.49 21.71 -9.68
C HIS A 8 2.96 21.33 -9.53
N PHE A 9 3.24 20.16 -8.94
CA PHE A 9 4.59 19.62 -8.77
C PHE A 9 5.10 18.80 -9.96
N GLY A 10 4.37 18.76 -11.08
CA GLY A 10 4.81 18.14 -12.32
C GLY A 10 4.72 16.61 -12.36
N LEU A 11 3.90 16.00 -11.49
CA LEU A 11 3.62 14.55 -11.58
C LEU A 11 2.72 14.25 -12.79
N GLY A 12 3.12 13.26 -13.59
CA GLY A 12 2.32 12.79 -14.73
C GLY A 12 1.25 11.76 -14.37
N TRP A 13 1.39 11.12 -13.20
CA TRP A 13 0.43 10.14 -12.70
C TRP A 13 0.45 10.06 -11.18
N MET A 14 -0.61 9.50 -10.61
CA MET A 14 -0.74 9.20 -9.18
C MET A 14 -1.68 8.00 -8.96
N VAL A 15 -1.67 7.48 -7.73
CA VAL A 15 -2.65 6.51 -7.24
C VAL A 15 -3.32 7.11 -6.01
N THR A 16 -4.64 6.99 -5.91
CA THR A 16 -5.35 7.30 -4.65
C THR A 16 -5.34 6.06 -3.78
N THR A 17 -4.78 6.15 -2.57
CA THR A 17 -4.61 5.00 -1.67
C THR A 17 -4.97 5.39 -0.25
N ASP A 18 -6.16 5.02 0.20
CA ASP A 18 -6.57 5.18 1.59
C ASP A 18 -6.22 3.93 2.42
N HIS A 19 -6.02 4.14 3.73
CA HIS A 19 -5.85 3.05 4.68
C HIS A 19 -7.18 2.32 4.90
N GLY A 20 -7.12 1.00 5.00
CA GLY A 20 -8.29 0.18 5.28
C GLY A 20 -8.74 0.23 6.74
N GLY A 21 -9.65 -0.69 7.08
CA GLY A 21 -10.27 -0.78 8.39
C GLY A 21 -11.61 -1.51 8.31
N PRO A 22 -12.34 -1.61 9.44
CA PRO A 22 -13.58 -2.35 9.48
C PRO A 22 -14.62 -1.83 8.47
N ASN A 23 -15.05 -2.70 7.54
CA ASN A 23 -15.98 -2.39 6.43
C ASN A 23 -15.51 -1.24 5.50
N HIS A 24 -14.20 -0.97 5.43
CA HIS A 24 -13.68 0.15 4.63
C HIS A 24 -13.91 -0.05 3.13
N SER A 25 -14.03 -1.30 2.66
CA SER A 25 -14.37 -1.59 1.27
C SER A 25 -15.63 -0.87 0.78
N GLN A 26 -16.65 -0.72 1.63
CA GLN A 26 -17.87 0.03 1.28
C GLN A 26 -17.61 1.53 1.14
N VAL A 27 -16.75 2.10 1.99
CA VAL A 27 -16.36 3.52 1.90
C VAL A 27 -15.60 3.77 0.60
N ASN A 28 -14.67 2.88 0.25
CA ASN A 28 -13.96 2.93 -1.02
C ASN A 28 -14.94 2.90 -2.20
N LEU A 29 -15.90 1.97 -2.20
CA LEU A 29 -16.84 1.82 -3.32
C LEU A 29 -17.83 3.00 -3.43
N GLU A 30 -18.45 3.38 -2.31
CA GLU A 30 -19.60 4.29 -2.30
C GLU A 30 -19.21 5.77 -2.19
N THR A 31 -18.01 6.06 -1.68
CA THR A 31 -17.54 7.44 -1.44
C THR A 31 -16.27 7.77 -2.22
N ALA A 32 -15.17 7.07 -1.96
CA ALA A 32 -13.86 7.46 -2.52
C ALA A 32 -13.81 7.31 -4.05
N TYR A 33 -14.43 6.27 -4.61
CA TYR A 33 -14.44 6.09 -6.06
C TYR A 33 -15.22 7.18 -6.83
N PRO A 34 -16.45 7.58 -6.42
CA PRO A 34 -17.09 8.77 -6.97
C PRO A 34 -16.22 10.04 -6.91
N GLU A 35 -15.48 10.27 -5.83
CA GLU A 35 -14.56 11.40 -5.72
C GLU A 35 -13.38 11.30 -6.69
N LEU A 36 -12.83 10.10 -6.91
CA LEU A 36 -11.82 9.87 -7.94
C LEU A 36 -12.34 10.22 -9.35
N LEU A 37 -13.58 9.84 -9.68
CA LEU A 37 -14.20 10.17 -10.97
C LEU A 37 -14.33 11.69 -11.15
N GLN A 38 -14.73 12.40 -10.09
CA GLN A 38 -14.76 13.86 -10.09
C GLN A 38 -13.35 14.44 -10.29
N SER A 39 -12.35 13.93 -9.56
CA SER A 39 -10.96 14.38 -9.65
C SER A 39 -10.36 14.17 -11.05
N ARG A 40 -10.66 13.03 -11.70
CA ARG A 40 -10.27 12.77 -13.10
C ARG A 40 -10.88 13.75 -14.08
N SER A 41 -12.12 14.17 -13.83
CA SER A 41 -12.81 15.17 -14.64
C SER A 41 -12.20 16.57 -14.48
N VAL A 42 -11.72 16.92 -13.28
CA VAL A 42 -11.12 18.23 -12.99
C VAL A 42 -9.65 18.32 -13.40
N VAL A 43 -8.90 17.21 -13.31
CA VAL A 43 -7.46 17.17 -13.58
C VAL A 43 -7.13 16.05 -14.58
N PRO A 44 -7.59 16.16 -15.84
CA PRO A 44 -7.42 15.10 -16.84
C PRO A 44 -5.96 14.90 -17.29
N ASP A 45 -5.09 15.90 -17.08
CA ASP A 45 -3.68 15.85 -17.50
C ASP A 45 -2.80 14.97 -16.58
N VAL A 46 -3.32 14.58 -15.40
CA VAL A 46 -2.65 13.66 -14.48
C VAL A 46 -3.37 12.32 -14.55
N ILE A 47 -2.66 11.25 -14.91
CA ILE A 47 -3.23 9.90 -14.91
C ILE A 47 -3.46 9.46 -13.46
N GLN A 48 -4.71 9.20 -13.09
CA GLN A 48 -5.08 8.84 -11.72
C GLN A 48 -5.57 7.39 -11.69
N PHE A 49 -4.79 6.49 -11.08
CA PHE A 49 -5.20 5.11 -10.83
C PHE A 49 -5.97 4.98 -9.52
N TYR A 50 -6.88 4.00 -9.45
CA TYR A 50 -7.51 3.63 -8.20
C TYR A 50 -6.68 2.58 -7.45
N GLY A 51 -6.75 2.57 -6.13
CA GLY A 51 -5.92 1.70 -5.30
C GLY A 51 -6.23 1.84 -3.82
N MET A 52 -5.41 1.20 -2.99
CA MET A 52 -5.48 1.32 -1.54
C MET A 52 -4.12 1.03 -0.90
N GLU A 53 -3.97 1.48 0.35
CA GLU A 53 -2.95 0.95 1.24
C GLU A 53 -3.50 -0.32 1.88
N PHE A 54 -3.20 -1.45 1.23
CA PHE A 54 -3.75 -2.75 1.55
C PHE A 54 -3.22 -3.25 2.89
N ASP A 55 -4.11 -3.39 3.87
CA ASP A 55 -3.86 -4.11 5.11
C ASP A 55 -3.58 -5.57 4.76
N THR A 56 -2.30 -5.87 4.53
CA THR A 56 -1.86 -7.12 3.92
C THR A 56 -1.90 -8.25 4.95
N PRO A 57 -2.56 -9.38 4.67
CA PRO A 57 -2.54 -10.53 5.57
C PRO A 57 -1.13 -11.04 5.84
N GLY A 58 -0.77 -11.21 7.11
CA GLY A 58 0.51 -11.81 7.50
C GLY A 58 1.74 -10.88 7.38
N ALA A 59 1.59 -9.68 6.82
CA ALA A 59 2.68 -8.73 6.57
C ALA A 59 2.36 -7.33 7.12
N ASP A 60 3.23 -6.31 6.97
CA ASP A 60 2.93 -4.94 7.42
C ASP A 60 1.74 -4.36 6.62
N HIS A 61 2.01 -3.93 5.38
CA HIS A 61 1.05 -3.37 4.44
C HIS A 61 1.65 -3.24 3.03
N SER A 62 0.79 -3.01 2.03
CA SER A 62 1.22 -2.94 0.62
C SER A 62 0.49 -1.85 -0.15
N SER A 63 1.13 -1.30 -1.18
CA SER A 63 0.42 -0.54 -2.20
C SER A 63 -0.27 -1.51 -3.15
N LEU A 64 -1.60 -1.40 -3.26
CA LEU A 64 -2.42 -2.09 -4.25
C LEU A 64 -2.87 -1.08 -5.31
N ILE A 65 -2.50 -1.31 -6.58
CA ILE A 65 -2.83 -0.44 -7.71
C ILE A 65 -3.70 -1.21 -8.69
N ILE A 66 -4.91 -0.70 -8.94
CA ILE A 66 -5.86 -1.30 -9.86
C ILE A 66 -5.71 -0.65 -11.25
N PRO A 67 -5.64 -1.44 -12.35
CA PRO A 67 -5.62 -0.88 -13.69
C PRO A 67 -6.93 -0.14 -13.97
N HIS A 68 -6.85 0.95 -14.72
CA HIS A 68 -8.04 1.68 -15.16
C HIS A 68 -8.86 0.79 -16.11
N THR A 69 -9.93 0.22 -15.58
CA THR A 69 -10.94 -0.55 -16.32
C THR A 69 -12.34 -0.11 -15.91
N HIS A 70 -13.35 -0.49 -16.69
CA HIS A 70 -14.75 -0.12 -16.40
C HIS A 70 -15.28 -0.67 -15.06
N ASP A 71 -14.60 -1.66 -14.50
CA ASP A 71 -14.91 -2.41 -13.27
C ASP A 71 -13.84 -2.23 -12.18
N GLU A 72 -13.00 -1.18 -12.24
CA GLU A 72 -11.86 -1.00 -11.32
C GLU A 72 -12.30 -0.85 -9.84
N ALA A 73 -13.46 -0.24 -9.59
CA ALA A 73 -14.02 -0.08 -8.25
C ALA A 73 -14.52 -1.41 -7.69
N GLU A 74 -15.25 -2.19 -8.48
CA GLU A 74 -15.72 -3.51 -8.11
C GLU A 74 -14.55 -4.46 -7.87
N ARG A 75 -13.46 -4.34 -8.65
CA ARG A 75 -12.24 -5.13 -8.42
C ARG A 75 -11.61 -4.78 -7.08
N LEU A 76 -11.39 -3.49 -6.78
CA LEU A 76 -10.84 -3.07 -5.49
C LEU A 76 -11.71 -3.56 -4.33
N PHE A 77 -13.01 -3.28 -4.40
CA PHE A 77 -14.00 -3.73 -3.41
C PHE A 77 -13.90 -5.24 -3.20
N SER A 78 -13.84 -6.02 -4.28
CA SER A 78 -13.78 -7.47 -4.20
C SER A 78 -12.48 -7.95 -3.53
N ILE A 79 -11.34 -7.27 -3.74
CA ILE A 79 -10.08 -7.65 -3.09
C ILE A 79 -10.14 -7.31 -1.60
N GLU A 80 -10.47 -6.06 -1.29
CA GLU A 80 -10.48 -5.53 0.08
C GLU A 80 -11.48 -6.29 0.97
N SER A 81 -12.74 -6.40 0.53
CA SER A 81 -13.84 -7.03 1.29
C SER A 81 -13.60 -8.50 1.64
N ARG A 82 -12.68 -9.18 0.95
CA ARG A 82 -12.36 -10.60 1.16
C ARG A 82 -11.01 -10.84 1.81
N PHE A 83 -10.05 -9.95 1.64
CA PHE A 83 -8.66 -10.25 1.98
C PHE A 83 -7.97 -9.20 2.85
N ALA A 84 -8.44 -7.95 2.95
CA ALA A 84 -7.76 -6.98 3.80
C ALA A 84 -7.89 -7.39 5.28
N LYS A 85 -6.77 -7.55 6.00
CA LYS A 85 -6.78 -8.13 7.36
C LYS A 85 -7.59 -7.33 8.38
N ARG A 86 -7.81 -6.03 8.12
CA ARG A 86 -8.59 -5.13 8.98
C ARG A 86 -10.04 -4.94 8.54
N GLU A 87 -10.47 -5.55 7.45
CA GLU A 87 -11.85 -5.46 6.96
C GLU A 87 -12.91 -6.02 7.93
N PRO A 88 -12.70 -7.17 8.62
CA PRO A 88 -13.73 -7.77 9.45
C PRO A 88 -14.12 -6.94 10.68
N TRP A 89 -15.43 -6.90 10.96
CA TRP A 89 -15.99 -6.44 12.24
C TRP A 89 -16.96 -7.46 12.84
N PRO A 90 -16.75 -7.94 14.08
CA PRO A 90 -15.57 -7.74 14.91
C PRO A 90 -14.28 -8.24 14.26
N ALA A 91 -13.13 -7.72 14.71
CA ALA A 91 -11.82 -8.13 14.20
C ALA A 91 -11.62 -9.65 14.29
N ASN A 92 -11.03 -10.24 13.26
CA ASN A 92 -10.76 -11.68 13.19
C ASN A 92 -9.29 -11.94 12.86
N MET A 93 -8.56 -12.57 13.77
CA MET A 93 -7.13 -12.86 13.60
C MET A 93 -6.84 -13.89 12.50
N ASP A 94 -7.82 -14.71 12.10
CA ASP A 94 -7.65 -15.64 10.97
C ASP A 94 -7.44 -14.91 9.63
N TRP A 95 -7.72 -13.60 9.60
CA TRP A 95 -7.48 -12.76 8.43
C TRP A 95 -6.06 -12.21 8.33
N ASP A 96 -5.24 -12.34 9.37
CA ASP A 96 -3.88 -11.82 9.41
C ASP A 96 -2.85 -12.96 9.36
N THR A 97 -2.82 -13.69 8.23
CA THR A 97 -1.93 -14.85 8.04
C THR A 97 -1.33 -14.88 6.64
N GLU A 98 -0.07 -15.31 6.51
CA GLU A 98 0.61 -15.45 5.21
C GLU A 98 -0.15 -16.33 4.20
N PRO A 99 -0.73 -17.50 4.58
CA PRO A 99 -1.48 -18.32 3.63
C PRO A 99 -2.66 -17.58 3.01
N ARG A 100 -3.31 -16.67 3.76
CA ARG A 100 -4.40 -15.85 3.24
C ARG A 100 -3.93 -14.82 2.23
N MET A 101 -2.72 -14.28 2.39
CA MET A 101 -2.13 -13.42 1.35
C MET A 101 -1.88 -14.20 0.07
N LEU A 102 -1.44 -15.47 0.17
CA LEU A 102 -1.32 -16.33 -1.02
C LEU A 102 -2.67 -16.61 -1.67
N GLU A 103 -3.76 -16.74 -0.90
CA GLU A 103 -5.13 -16.83 -1.45
C GLU A 103 -5.54 -15.55 -2.18
N ALA A 104 -5.24 -14.37 -1.60
CA ALA A 104 -5.51 -13.08 -2.22
C ALA A 104 -4.76 -12.92 -3.55
N LEU A 105 -3.48 -13.31 -3.60
CA LEU A 105 -2.67 -13.27 -4.82
C LEU A 105 -3.17 -14.24 -5.90
N ARG A 106 -3.58 -15.45 -5.52
CA ARG A 106 -4.24 -16.38 -6.46
C ARG A 106 -5.52 -15.77 -7.01
N PHE A 107 -6.33 -15.15 -6.17
CA PHE A 107 -7.55 -14.47 -6.59
C PHE A 107 -7.25 -13.33 -7.58
N MET A 108 -6.30 -12.44 -7.26
CA MET A 108 -5.93 -11.30 -8.12
C MET A 108 -5.35 -11.72 -9.47
N ARG A 109 -4.63 -12.84 -9.54
CA ARG A 109 -4.00 -13.34 -10.77
C ARG A 109 -5.02 -13.74 -11.84
N GLU A 110 -6.25 -14.08 -11.45
CA GLU A 110 -7.29 -14.49 -12.39
C GLU A 110 -7.98 -13.29 -13.08
N PHE A 111 -7.69 -12.04 -12.69
CA PHE A 111 -8.22 -10.89 -13.40
C PHE A 111 -7.62 -10.74 -14.81
N PRO A 112 -8.44 -10.39 -15.83
CA PRO A 112 -7.93 -10.15 -17.18
C PRO A 112 -6.90 -9.02 -17.25
N ALA A 113 -7.13 -7.91 -16.53
CA ALA A 113 -6.13 -6.88 -16.28
C ALA A 113 -5.73 -6.94 -14.81
N LYS A 114 -4.49 -7.38 -14.56
CA LYS A 114 -3.99 -7.71 -13.23
C LYS A 114 -3.62 -6.44 -12.46
N PRO A 115 -4.01 -6.34 -11.17
CA PRO A 115 -3.50 -5.30 -10.30
C PRO A 115 -2.03 -5.52 -9.97
N ILE A 116 -1.40 -4.49 -9.41
CA ILE A 116 -0.03 -4.55 -8.90
C ILE A 116 -0.06 -4.43 -7.38
N VAL A 117 0.69 -5.30 -6.72
CA VAL A 117 0.97 -5.30 -5.27
C VAL A 117 2.46 -5.07 -5.06
N ILE A 118 2.78 -4.08 -4.23
CA ILE A 118 4.14 -3.73 -3.83
C ILE A 118 4.18 -3.68 -2.29
N ALA A 119 4.99 -4.53 -1.66
CA ALA A 119 5.17 -4.47 -0.21
C ALA A 119 5.82 -3.14 0.20
N ASN A 120 5.25 -2.45 1.17
CA ASN A 120 5.73 -1.13 1.56
C ASN A 120 6.73 -1.25 2.71
N HIS A 121 7.96 -0.79 2.47
CA HIS A 121 9.03 -0.65 3.46
C HIS A 121 9.07 -1.80 4.50
N PRO A 122 9.35 -3.03 4.03
CA PRO A 122 9.14 -4.27 4.79
C PRO A 122 9.96 -4.38 6.09
N SER A 123 11.08 -3.67 6.19
CA SER A 123 11.89 -3.67 7.42
C SER A 123 11.55 -2.55 8.39
N ARG A 124 10.56 -1.69 8.11
CA ARG A 124 10.13 -0.64 9.06
C ARG A 124 9.84 -1.19 10.47
N PRO A 125 9.27 -2.40 10.65
CA PRO A 125 9.03 -2.97 11.98
C PRO A 125 10.26 -3.61 12.64
N ALA A 126 11.39 -3.75 11.94
CA ALA A 126 12.58 -4.43 12.45
C ALA A 126 13.14 -3.77 13.72
N SER A 127 13.64 -4.58 14.65
CA SER A 127 14.25 -4.12 15.90
C SER A 127 15.75 -3.86 15.80
N GLY A 128 16.39 -4.31 14.73
CA GLY A 128 17.84 -4.24 14.56
C GLY A 128 18.29 -4.25 13.10
N GLU A 129 19.57 -3.94 12.92
CA GLU A 129 20.25 -4.08 11.64
C GLU A 129 20.28 -5.55 11.22
N ARG A 130 19.93 -5.82 9.95
CA ARG A 130 19.81 -7.17 9.37
C ARG A 130 18.79 -8.07 10.06
N GLU A 131 17.89 -7.50 10.85
CA GLU A 131 16.70 -8.18 11.35
C GLU A 131 15.52 -7.94 10.41
N TYR A 132 14.65 -8.94 10.27
CA TYR A 132 13.41 -8.82 9.51
C TYR A 132 12.27 -8.29 10.39
N GLY A 133 11.34 -7.60 9.75
CA GLY A 133 10.21 -6.94 10.40
C GLY A 133 8.96 -7.83 10.38
N ALA A 134 7.85 -7.24 9.96
CA ALA A 134 6.62 -8.00 9.71
C ALA A 134 6.67 -8.81 8.42
N ASP A 135 7.61 -8.50 7.52
CA ASP A 135 7.83 -9.18 6.25
C ASP A 135 9.18 -9.94 6.28
N ASP A 136 9.25 -11.07 5.57
CA ASP A 136 10.49 -11.86 5.37
C ASP A 136 10.82 -12.09 3.87
N PRO A 137 12.09 -12.19 3.45
CA PRO A 137 12.42 -12.43 2.04
C PRO A 137 11.83 -13.72 1.43
N ALA A 138 11.65 -14.79 2.22
CA ALA A 138 11.00 -16.00 1.76
C ALA A 138 9.50 -15.79 1.51
N GLU A 139 8.85 -14.97 2.33
CA GLU A 139 7.46 -14.56 2.14
C GLU A 139 7.31 -13.77 0.83
N LEU A 140 8.12 -12.73 0.62
CA LEU A 140 8.09 -11.93 -0.62
C LEU A 140 8.37 -12.79 -1.86
N ARG A 141 9.26 -13.79 -1.73
CA ARG A 141 9.49 -14.78 -2.80
C ARG A 141 8.26 -15.65 -3.03
N ALA A 142 7.57 -16.10 -1.97
CA ALA A 142 6.34 -16.88 -2.09
C ALA A 142 5.22 -16.09 -2.78
N TRP A 143 5.13 -14.78 -2.52
CA TRP A 143 4.18 -13.90 -3.19
C TRP A 143 4.47 -13.84 -4.70
N ASN A 144 5.71 -13.54 -5.07
CA ASN A 144 6.12 -13.47 -6.47
C ASN A 144 5.94 -14.83 -7.19
N ASN A 145 6.27 -15.95 -6.55
CA ASN A 145 6.03 -17.29 -7.11
C ASN A 145 4.54 -17.59 -7.33
N THR A 146 3.67 -17.04 -6.48
CA THR A 146 2.22 -17.28 -6.54
C THR A 146 1.56 -16.48 -7.68
N ALA A 147 1.93 -15.20 -7.81
CA ALA A 147 1.38 -14.31 -8.82
C ALA A 147 2.44 -13.28 -9.29
N PRO A 148 3.37 -13.67 -10.19
CA PRO A 148 4.53 -12.83 -10.54
C PRO A 148 4.17 -11.55 -11.31
N GLU A 149 3.00 -11.53 -11.95
CA GLU A 149 2.46 -10.34 -12.63
C GLU A 149 1.62 -9.45 -11.71
N VAL A 150 1.40 -9.86 -10.45
CA VAL A 150 0.65 -9.11 -9.44
C VAL A 150 1.61 -8.63 -8.34
N ALA A 151 2.31 -9.54 -7.67
CA ALA A 151 3.29 -9.22 -6.64
C ALA A 151 4.66 -8.98 -7.28
N VAL A 152 4.98 -7.71 -7.53
CA VAL A 152 6.12 -7.31 -8.38
C VAL A 152 7.35 -6.84 -7.60
N GLY A 153 7.26 -6.73 -6.26
CA GLY A 153 8.40 -6.39 -5.41
C GLY A 153 8.01 -5.58 -4.19
N MET A 154 8.91 -4.69 -3.79
CA MET A 154 8.78 -3.87 -2.59
C MET A 154 9.26 -2.43 -2.83
N ALA A 155 8.71 -1.48 -2.08
CA ALA A 155 9.13 -0.09 -2.04
C ALA A 155 9.96 0.17 -0.78
N GLY A 156 11.27 0.33 -0.92
CA GLY A 156 12.16 0.64 0.22
C GLY A 156 12.20 2.12 0.61
N ALA A 157 11.60 3.01 -0.19
CA ALA A 157 11.49 4.41 0.19
C ALA A 157 10.44 4.53 1.33
N PRO A 158 10.74 5.19 2.46
CA PRO A 158 9.79 5.36 3.54
C PRO A 158 8.59 6.20 3.06
N GLY A 159 7.39 5.80 3.46
CA GLY A 159 6.22 6.68 3.46
C GLY A 159 6.37 7.81 4.47
N HIS A 160 5.29 8.52 4.81
CA HIS A 160 5.20 9.41 5.98
C HIS A 160 6.42 10.32 6.25
N GLN A 161 7.07 10.82 5.20
CA GLN A 161 8.35 11.57 5.30
C GLN A 161 8.23 12.86 6.11
N ALA A 162 7.03 13.43 6.15
CA ALA A 162 6.70 14.62 6.93
C ALA A 162 6.47 14.33 8.42
N GLY A 163 6.56 13.08 8.89
CA GLY A 163 6.36 12.70 10.30
C GLY A 163 7.38 13.28 11.30
N THR A 164 8.28 14.15 10.84
CA THR A 164 9.22 14.94 11.68
C THR A 164 8.90 16.43 11.64
N LEU A 165 7.75 16.81 11.07
CA LEU A 165 7.31 18.18 10.89
C LEU A 165 6.00 18.39 11.64
N ASN A 166 5.95 19.43 12.46
CA ASN A 166 4.73 19.95 13.05
C ASN A 166 3.84 20.60 11.96
N PRO A 167 2.54 20.84 12.24
CA PRO A 167 1.63 21.51 11.31
C PRO A 167 2.11 22.92 10.87
N ASP A 168 2.91 23.59 11.70
CA ASP A 168 3.51 24.90 11.41
C ASP A 168 4.83 24.81 10.62
N GLY A 169 5.28 23.59 10.29
CA GLY A 169 6.52 23.32 9.57
C GLY A 169 7.79 23.28 10.44
N SER A 170 7.69 23.51 11.75
CA SER A 170 8.81 23.32 12.67
C SER A 170 9.13 21.83 12.85
N LEU A 171 10.35 21.53 13.33
CA LEU A 171 10.77 20.15 13.55
C LEU A 171 10.08 19.58 14.80
N ASP A 172 9.50 18.38 14.67
CA ASP A 172 9.07 17.55 15.78
C ASP A 172 10.25 16.67 16.25
N PRO A 173 10.82 16.92 17.45
CA PRO A 173 11.95 16.15 17.95
C PRO A 173 11.60 14.69 18.30
N ASP A 174 10.32 14.39 18.54
CA ASP A 174 9.82 13.05 18.86
C ASP A 174 9.29 12.33 17.59
N GLY A 175 9.26 13.04 16.46
CA GLY A 175 8.79 12.54 15.18
C GLY A 175 9.70 11.49 14.57
N ALA A 176 9.11 10.48 13.95
CA ALA A 176 9.83 9.44 13.21
C ALA A 176 9.64 9.62 11.71
N ARG A 177 10.72 9.97 10.99
CA ARG A 177 10.68 10.11 9.53
C ARG A 177 10.26 8.78 8.90
N GLY A 178 9.12 8.79 8.21
CA GLY A 178 8.53 7.61 7.61
C GLY A 178 8.15 6.48 8.57
N GLY A 179 7.95 6.81 9.85
CA GLY A 179 7.53 5.84 10.85
C GLY A 179 8.64 4.88 11.31
N TYR A 180 9.91 5.15 10.98
CA TYR A 180 11.06 4.35 11.43
C TYR A 180 11.45 4.71 12.87
N GLY A 181 10.64 4.29 13.85
CA GLY A 181 10.87 4.54 15.27
C GLY A 181 11.62 3.41 16.01
N ARG A 182 11.71 2.21 15.42
CA ARG A 182 12.34 1.03 16.04
C ARG A 182 13.81 0.90 15.67
N HIS A 183 14.09 0.95 14.39
CA HIS A 183 15.44 0.98 13.82
C HIS A 183 15.48 2.03 12.70
N PRO A 184 16.55 2.83 12.57
CA PRO A 184 16.63 3.88 11.56
C PRO A 184 16.73 3.33 10.14
N THR A 185 16.35 4.17 9.17
CA THR A 185 16.64 3.95 7.74
C THR A 185 18.14 4.02 7.44
N MET A 186 18.57 3.38 6.35
CA MET A 186 19.92 3.47 5.81
C MET A 186 19.96 4.50 4.67
N GLY A 187 20.43 5.72 4.95
CA GLY A 187 20.50 6.79 3.94
C GLY A 187 19.13 7.22 3.39
N GLY A 188 18.06 7.04 4.16
CA GLY A 188 16.69 7.33 3.75
C GLY A 188 15.96 6.16 3.06
N PHE A 189 16.53 4.95 3.06
CA PHE A 189 15.92 3.74 2.52
C PHE A 189 15.85 2.59 3.54
N ASP A 190 14.91 1.69 3.30
CA ASP A 190 14.70 0.45 4.04
C ASP A 190 15.92 -0.48 3.94
N GLN A 191 16.27 -1.17 5.04
CA GLN A 191 17.46 -2.03 5.06
C GLN A 191 17.39 -3.21 4.07
N MET A 192 16.20 -3.76 3.76
CA MET A 192 16.06 -4.78 2.72
C MET A 192 16.38 -4.27 1.31
N THR A 193 16.40 -2.94 1.10
CA THR A 193 16.85 -2.33 -0.16
C THR A 193 18.27 -1.77 -0.09
N ALA A 194 18.71 -1.30 1.08
CA ALA A 194 19.98 -0.61 1.24
C ALA A 194 21.15 -1.55 1.55
N ILE A 195 20.89 -2.70 2.19
CA ILE A 195 21.91 -3.68 2.55
C ILE A 195 21.83 -4.85 1.58
N VAL A 196 22.80 -4.93 0.68
CA VAL A 196 22.97 -6.08 -0.23
C VAL A 196 23.97 -7.06 0.38
N GLY A 197 23.69 -8.37 0.30
CA GLY A 197 24.54 -9.44 0.83
C GLY A 197 23.94 -10.07 2.06
#